data_AF-A0A3N0A564-F1
#
_entry.id   AF-A0A3N0A564-F1
#
_cell.length_a   1.000
_cell.length_b   1.000
_cell.length_c   1.000
_cell.angle_alpha   90.00
_cell.angle_beta   90.00
_cell.angle_gamma   90.00
#
_symmetry.space_group_name_H-M   'P 1'
#
loop_
_entity.id
_entity.type
_entity.pdbx_description
1 polymer ?
#
loop_
_entity_poly.entity_id
_entity_poly.type
_entity_poly.pdbx_seq_one_letter_code
_entity_poly.pdbx_strand_id
1 'polypeptide(L)'
;MVDFDSGKKNLLIFVGAFVVVGIIMSTVVFPFWNLIREDVYEETVILSNDAGTCYVETFDEIPKTIRDCTNLPGDTVTIKFGRGLAWATVTDP
;
A
#
# COMPACT_ATOMS: atom_id res chain seq x y z
N MET A 1 -39.44 13.83 35.20
CA MET A 1 -39.69 12.61 34.41
C MET A 1 -39.52 13.01 32.97
N VAL A 2 -38.48 12.51 32.28
CA VAL A 2 -38.24 12.86 30.87
C VAL A 2 -39.11 11.92 30.04
N ASP A 3 -40.27 12.41 29.59
CA ASP A 3 -41.13 11.68 28.66
C ASP A 3 -40.50 11.72 27.27
N PHE A 4 -39.94 10.59 26.87
CA PHE A 4 -39.51 10.37 25.49
C PHE A 4 -40.74 9.95 24.69
N ASP A 5 -41.34 10.90 23.97
CA ASP A 5 -42.24 10.59 22.86
C ASP A 5 -41.61 9.49 21.98
N SER A 6 -42.42 8.55 21.49
CA SER A 6 -41.95 7.39 20.73
C SER A 6 -41.06 7.79 19.54
N GLY A 7 -41.30 8.97 18.94
CA GLY A 7 -40.44 9.55 17.91
C GLY A 7 -39.06 9.96 18.42
N LYS A 8 -38.97 10.59 19.61
CA LYS A 8 -37.69 10.95 20.24
C LYS A 8 -36.87 9.73 20.64
N LYS A 9 -37.52 8.67 21.12
CA LYS A 9 -36.85 7.40 21.47
C LYS A 9 -36.27 6.72 20.24
N ASN A 10 -37.03 6.64 19.15
CA ASN A 10 -36.56 6.03 17.90
C ASN A 10 -35.43 6.83 17.26
N LEU A 11 -35.50 8.16 17.33
CA LEU A 11 -34.42 9.04 16.87
C LEU A 11 -33.12 8.81 17.66
N LEU A 12 -33.22 8.66 18.99
CA LEU A 12 -32.06 8.41 19.85
C LEU A 12 -31.39 7.07 19.53
N ILE A 13 -32.18 6.02 19.28
CA ILE A 13 -31.69 4.70 18.88
C ILE A 13 -31.01 4.77 17.51
N PHE A 14 -31.63 5.46 16.54
CA PHE A 14 -31.08 5.61 15.20
C PHE A 14 -29.73 6.32 15.20
N VAL A 15 -29.63 7.47 15.89
CA VAL A 15 -28.37 8.20 16.02
C VAL A 15 -27.32 7.37 16.77
N GLY A 16 -27.72 6.69 17.85
CA GLY A 16 -26.84 5.81 18.61
C GLY A 16 -26.25 4.70 17.74
N ALA A 17 -27.07 4.05 16.92
CA ALA A 17 -26.63 3.01 16.00
C ALA A 17 -25.62 3.54 14.97
N PHE A 18 -25.87 4.72 14.39
CA PHE A 18 -24.95 5.35 13.43
C PHE A 18 -23.61 5.72 14.06
N VAL A 19 -23.61 6.23 15.30
CA VAL A 19 -22.38 6.55 16.03
C VAL A 19 -21.56 5.27 16.28
N VAL A 20 -22.21 4.19 16.72
CA VAL A 20 -21.53 2.90 16.97
C VAL A 20 -20.93 2.35 15.68
N VAL A 21 -21.69 2.33 14.58
CA VAL A 21 -21.19 1.88 13.27
C VAL A 21 -20.04 2.75 12.78
N GLY A 22 -20.13 4.08 12.95
CA GLY A 22 -19.08 5.02 12.58
C GLY A 22 -17.76 4.76 13.33
N ILE A 23 -17.83 4.46 14.63
CA ILE A 23 -16.65 4.12 15.44
C ILE A 23 -16.05 2.78 15.01
N ILE A 24 -16.87 1.77 14.72
CA ILE A 24 -16.37 0.47 14.26
C ILE A 24 -15.68 0.62 12.90
N MET A 25 -16.28 1.36 11.96
CA MET A 25 -15.66 1.64 10.67
C MET A 25 -14.35 2.42 10.82
N SER A 26 -14.28 3.43 11.69
CA SER A 26 -13.06 4.21 11.90
C SER A 26 -11.96 3.44 12.63
N THR A 27 -12.31 2.47 13.48
CA THR A 27 -11.31 1.69 14.24
C THR A 27 -10.92 0.39 13.54
N VAL A 28 -11.76 -0.17 12.67
CA VAL A 28 -11.46 -1.41 11.95
C VAL A 28 -10.99 -1.12 10.54
N VAL A 29 -11.66 -0.27 9.75
CA VAL A 29 -11.27 -0.04 8.34
C VAL A 29 -10.02 0.84 8.22
N PHE A 30 -9.93 1.91 9.00
CA PHE A 30 -8.81 2.85 8.96
C PHE A 30 -7.42 2.23 9.24
N PRO A 31 -7.22 1.37 10.27
CA PRO A 31 -5.90 0.77 10.47
C PRO A 31 -5.46 -0.12 9.29
N PHE A 32 -6.38 -0.63 8.47
CA PHE A 32 -6.01 -1.37 7.26
C PHE A 32 -5.46 -0.49 6.15
N TRP A 33 -5.89 0.77 6.02
CA TRP A 33 -5.29 1.70 5.03
C TRP A 33 -3.82 2.01 5.34
N ASN A 34 -3.44 1.98 6.63
CA ASN A 34 -2.04 2.11 7.06
C ASN A 34 -1.20 0.84 6.81
N LEU A 35 -1.83 -0.29 6.47
CA LEU A 35 -1.14 -1.53 6.12
C LEU A 35 -0.94 -1.68 4.60
N ILE A 36 -1.62 -0.88 3.78
CA ILE A 36 -1.40 -0.87 2.32
C ILE A 36 -0.14 -0.05 2.06
N ARG A 37 0.95 -0.76 1.78
CA ARG A 37 2.24 -0.15 1.44
C ARG A 37 2.11 0.67 0.16
N GLU A 38 2.75 1.83 0.16
CA GLU A 38 2.83 2.68 -1.02
C GLU A 38 3.76 2.05 -2.06
N ASP A 39 3.23 1.88 -3.28
CA ASP A 39 3.98 1.45 -4.45
C ASP A 39 4.74 2.64 -5.04
N VAL A 40 6.06 2.50 -5.18
CA VAL A 40 6.98 3.50 -5.74
C VAL A 40 7.38 3.06 -7.14
N TYR A 41 7.44 4.01 -8.06
CA TYR A 41 7.92 3.82 -9.43
C TYR A 41 9.20 4.63 -9.63
N GLU A 42 10.27 3.98 -10.06
CA GLU A 42 11.58 4.60 -10.21
C GLU A 42 12.27 4.08 -11.48
N GLU A 43 12.94 4.97 -12.20
CA GLU A 43 13.77 4.61 -13.35
C GLU A 43 15.19 4.38 -12.85
N THR A 44 15.69 3.15 -13.01
CA THR A 44 16.99 2.73 -12.48
C THR A 44 17.80 1.97 -13.53
N VAL A 45 19.11 1.92 -13.34
CA VAL A 45 20.02 1.19 -14.22
C VAL A 45 20.36 -0.15 -13.60
N ILE A 46 20.40 -1.20 -14.42
CA ILE A 46 20.75 -2.55 -13.98
C ILE A 46 22.25 -2.63 -13.72
N LEU A 47 22.63 -3.03 -12.50
CA LEU A 47 24.02 -3.13 -12.08
C LEU A 47 24.63 -4.49 -12.43
N SER A 48 23.87 -5.56 -12.22
CA SER A 48 24.29 -6.94 -12.53
C SER A 48 23.07 -7.79 -12.91
N ASN A 49 23.31 -8.80 -13.75
CA ASN A 49 22.36 -9.87 -14.04
C ASN A 49 23.05 -11.21 -13.77
N ASP A 50 22.67 -11.86 -12.67
CA ASP A 50 23.20 -13.16 -12.27
C ASP A 50 22.14 -14.24 -12.45
N ALA A 51 22.32 -15.09 -13.45
CA ALA A 51 21.46 -16.22 -13.75
C ALA A 51 19.95 -15.86 -13.85
N GLY A 52 19.62 -14.70 -14.42
CA GLY A 52 18.25 -14.21 -14.56
C GLY A 52 17.71 -13.43 -13.36
N THR A 53 18.55 -13.15 -12.36
CA THR A 53 18.25 -12.22 -11.26
C THR A 53 19.00 -10.91 -11.48
N CYS A 54 18.26 -9.83 -11.71
CA CYS A 54 18.85 -8.49 -11.86
C CYS A 54 18.93 -7.77 -10.52
N TYR A 55 20.02 -7.03 -10.32
CA TYR A 55 20.24 -6.18 -9.15
C TYR A 55 20.22 -4.72 -9.56
N VAL A 56 19.47 -3.92 -8.82
CA VAL A 56 19.32 -2.48 -9.03
C VAL A 56 19.43 -1.75 -7.70
N GLU A 57 20.01 -0.56 -7.73
CA GLU A 57 20.01 0.38 -6.60
C GLU A 57 18.85 1.37 -6.77
N THR A 58 18.15 1.61 -5.67
CA THR A 58 17.01 2.52 -5.57
C THR A 58 17.33 3.64 -4.59
N PHE A 59 16.58 4.74 -4.66
CA PHE A 59 16.76 5.88 -3.75
C PHE A 59 16.63 5.54 -2.26
N ASP A 60 15.95 4.44 -1.90
CA ASP A 60 15.81 4.01 -0.51
C ASP A 60 17.04 3.27 0.05
N GLU A 61 18.18 3.28 -0.66
CA GLU A 61 19.46 2.69 -0.28
C GLU A 61 19.40 1.16 0.01
N ILE A 62 18.31 0.50 -0.38
CA ILE A 62 18.10 -0.93 -0.20
C ILE A 62 18.11 -1.57 -1.60
N PRO A 63 19.16 -2.35 -1.96
CA PRO A 63 19.23 -2.99 -3.26
C PRO A 63 18.00 -3.86 -3.54
N LYS A 64 17.44 -3.76 -4.75
CA LYS A 64 16.31 -4.57 -5.18
C LYS A 64 16.75 -5.69 -6.10
N THR A 65 16.13 -6.85 -5.91
CA THR A 65 16.25 -7.99 -6.82
C THR A 65 15.03 -8.11 -7.71
N ILE A 66 15.25 -8.31 -9.00
CA ILE A 66 14.20 -8.58 -9.99
C ILE A 66 14.42 -10.00 -10.49
N ARG A 67 13.40 -10.86 -10.36
CA ARG A 67 13.45 -12.24 -10.86
C ARG A 67 13.05 -12.28 -12.33
N ASP A 68 13.56 -13.28 -13.04
CA ASP A 68 13.25 -13.55 -14.46
C ASP A 68 13.55 -12.35 -15.37
N CYS A 69 14.64 -11.65 -15.08
CA CYS A 69 15.08 -10.46 -15.80
C CYS A 69 16.00 -10.83 -16.97
N THR A 70 15.62 -10.41 -18.18
CA THR A 70 16.39 -10.63 -19.43
C THR A 70 17.27 -9.46 -19.83
N ASN A 71 17.17 -8.34 -19.10
CA ASN A 71 17.90 -7.11 -19.41
C ASN A 71 19.38 -7.22 -19.00
N LEU A 72 20.23 -6.48 -19.69
CA LEU A 72 21.67 -6.51 -19.51
C LEU A 72 22.12 -5.45 -18.49
N PRO A 73 23.27 -5.65 -17.82
CA PRO A 73 23.89 -4.60 -17.02
C PRO A 73 24.11 -3.34 -17.88
N GLY A 74 23.69 -2.18 -17.37
CA GLY A 74 23.72 -0.90 -18.08
C GLY A 74 22.41 -0.50 -18.75
N ASP A 75 21.42 -1.40 -18.83
CA ASP A 75 20.09 -1.05 -19.34
C ASP A 75 19.31 -0.22 -18.30
N THR A 76 18.61 0.79 -18.79
CA THR A 76 17.69 1.62 -17.98
C THR A 76 16.30 1.02 -18.02
N VAL A 77 15.72 0.77 -16.84
CA VAL A 77 14.39 0.16 -16.69
C VAL A 77 13.55 0.91 -15.66
N THR A 78 12.25 1.00 -15.91
CA THR A 78 11.28 1.47 -14.92
C THR A 78 10.90 0.30 -14.04
N ILE A 79 11.09 0.46 -12.73
CA ILE A 79 10.77 -0.56 -11.74
C ILE A 79 9.67 -0.06 -10.81
N LYS A 80 8.81 -0.99 -10.42
CA LYS A 80 7.81 -0.83 -9.37
C LYS A 80 8.23 -1.64 -8.15
N PHE A 81 8.26 -0.99 -6.99
CA PHE A 81 8.53 -1.66 -5.72
C PHE A 81 7.77 -1.01 -4.56
N GLY A 82 7.48 -1.78 -3.53
CA GLY A 82 6.95 -1.23 -2.28
C GLY A 82 8.08 -0.67 -1.41
N ARG A 83 7.89 0.52 -0.82
CA ARG A 83 8.89 1.15 0.08
C ARG A 83 9.41 0.16 1.13
N GLY A 84 10.73 -0.05 1.20
CA GLY A 84 11.35 -0.99 2.16
C GLY A 84 11.17 -2.48 1.84
N LEU A 85 10.87 -2.84 0.60
CA LEU A 85 11.01 -4.22 0.10
C LEU A 85 12.37 -4.37 -0.58
N ALA A 86 12.94 -5.59 -0.58
CA ALA A 86 14.18 -5.90 -1.29
C ALA A 86 13.94 -6.49 -2.70
N TRP A 87 12.71 -6.42 -3.20
CA TRP A 87 12.33 -6.95 -4.51
C TRP A 87 11.55 -5.91 -5.30
N ALA A 88 11.66 -5.97 -6.62
CA ALA A 88 10.99 -5.07 -7.55
C ALA A 88 10.52 -5.83 -8.79
N THR A 89 9.59 -5.22 -9.53
CA THR A 89 9.10 -5.72 -10.82
C THR A 89 9.35 -4.67 -11.88
N VAL A 90 9.84 -5.08 -13.05
CA VAL A 90 9.93 -4.18 -14.21
C VAL A 90 8.53 -3.87 -14.69
N THR A 91 8.25 -2.60 -14.95
CA THR A 91 7.01 -2.17 -15.59
C THR A 91 7.36 -1.40 -16.84
N ASP A 92 6.58 -1.59 -17.89
CA ASP A 92 6.62 -0.68 -19.03
C ASP A 92 6.09 0.70 -18.60
N PRO A 93 6.58 1.80 -19.20
CA PRO A 93 6.17 3.17 -18.88
C PRO A 93 4.70 3.46 -19.18
#